data_AF-A0A6B3VX28-F1
#
_entry.id   AF-A0A6B3VX28-F1
#
_cell.length_a   1.000
_cell.length_b   1.000
_cell.length_c   1.000
_cell.angle_alpha   90.00
_cell.angle_beta   90.00
_cell.angle_gamma   90.00
#
_symmetry.space_group_name_H-M   'P 1'
#
loop_
_entity.id
_entity.type
_entity.pdbx_description
1 polymer ?
#
loop_
_entity_poly.entity_id
_entity_poly.type
_entity_poly.pdbx_seq_one_letter_code
_entity_poly.pdbx_strand_id
1 'polypeptide(L)'
;MSEVQKNRTTVDIYGQQYTIIGTESRSHIRLVASMVDDKMREISSKNPTLDLNKLAVLTAVNAVNDYLKLKDRLEWLERELNK
;
A
#
# COMPACT_ATOMS: atom_id res chain seq x y z
N MET A 1 -13.41 24.36 -15.03
CA MET A 1 -12.58 23.14 -14.86
C MET A 1 -12.45 22.91 -13.38
N SER A 2 -13.01 21.82 -12.86
CA SER A 2 -12.98 21.52 -11.43
C SER A 2 -11.58 21.06 -11.05
N GLU A 3 -10.81 21.89 -10.34
CA GLU A 3 -9.54 21.45 -9.76
C GLU A 3 -9.84 20.33 -8.76
N VAL A 4 -9.35 19.12 -9.05
CA VAL A 4 -9.45 18.01 -8.11
C VAL A 4 -8.62 18.38 -6.89
N GLN A 5 -9.29 18.63 -5.77
CA GLN A 5 -8.65 19.08 -4.54
C GLN A 5 -7.67 17.99 -4.05
N LYS A 6 -6.37 18.29 -4.15
CA LYS A 6 -5.32 17.38 -3.71
C LYS A 6 -5.08 17.57 -2.21
N ASN A 7 -5.21 16.49 -1.46
CA ASN A 7 -4.84 16.42 -0.06
C ASN A 7 -3.34 16.14 0.07
N ARG A 8 -2.65 16.98 0.84
CA ARG A 8 -1.26 16.76 1.26
C ARG A 8 -1.28 16.18 2.68
N THR A 9 -0.72 14.99 2.85
CA THR A 9 -0.66 14.30 4.15
C THR A 9 0.75 13.82 4.41
N THR A 10 1.29 14.18 5.56
CA THR A 10 2.56 13.65 6.05
C THR A 10 2.30 12.40 6.89
N VAL A 11 3.05 11.35 6.62
CA VAL A 11 2.97 10.04 7.29
C VAL A 11 4.36 9.54 7.63
N ASP A 12 4.48 8.68 8.63
CA ASP A 12 5.73 8.03 9.00
C ASP A 12 5.63 6.54 8.64
N ILE A 13 6.60 6.06 7.87
CA ILE A 13 6.70 4.67 7.42
C ILE A 13 8.11 4.19 7.74
N TYR A 14 8.21 3.14 8.56
CA TYR A 14 9.46 2.52 9.00
C TYR A 14 10.46 3.53 9.61
N GLY A 15 9.95 4.49 10.38
CA GLY A 15 10.75 5.55 11.00
C GLY A 15 11.21 6.65 10.04
N GLN A 16 10.78 6.64 8.78
CA GLN A 16 11.02 7.70 7.81
C GLN A 16 9.74 8.46 7.50
N GLN A 17 9.85 9.79 7.44
CA GLN A 17 8.72 10.65 7.16
C GLN A 17 8.55 10.88 5.65
N TYR A 18 7.34 10.64 5.15
CA TYR A 18 6.96 10.85 3.76
C TYR A 18 5.78 11.81 3.66
N THR A 19 5.80 12.66 2.63
CA THR A 19 4.68 13.54 2.30
C THR A 19 3.98 13.04 1.05
N ILE A 20 2.76 12.54 1.21
CA ILE A 20 1.94 11.99 0.14
C ILE A 20 0.93 13.03 -0.31
N ILE A 21 0.83 13.23 -1.63
CA ILE A 21 -0.14 14.12 -2.25
C ILE A 21 -1.08 13.27 -3.09
N GLY A 22 -2.37 13.28 -2.76
CA GLY A 22 -3.37 12.45 -3.42
C GLY A 22 -4.76 13.05 -3.35
N THR A 23 -5.69 12.49 -4.12
CA THR A 23 -7.11 12.86 -4.10
C THR A 23 -7.85 12.19 -2.95
N GLU A 24 -7.26 11.13 -2.40
CA GLU A 24 -7.80 10.37 -1.28
C GLU A 24 -7.88 11.18 0.01
N SER A 25 -8.74 10.72 0.93
CA SER A 25 -8.86 11.32 2.26
C SER A 25 -7.58 11.14 3.08
N ARG A 26 -7.29 12.08 3.98
CA ARG A 26 -6.15 11.99 4.90
C ARG A 26 -6.18 10.71 5.74
N SER A 27 -7.37 10.28 6.15
CA SER A 27 -7.58 9.04 6.92
C SER A 27 -7.21 7.80 6.12
N HIS A 28 -7.60 7.74 4.85
CA HIS A 28 -7.24 6.64 3.95
C HIS A 28 -5.71 6.56 3.76
N ILE A 29 -5.06 7.69 3.50
CA ILE A 29 -3.60 7.74 3.34
C ILE A 29 -2.87 7.28 4.61
N ARG A 30 -3.34 7.67 5.80
CA ARG A 30 -2.76 7.21 7.08
C ARG A 30 -2.94 5.71 7.27
N LEU A 31 -4.11 5.17 6.92
CA LEU A 31 -4.35 3.73 6.98
C LEU A 31 -3.41 2.97 6.05
N VAL A 32 -3.28 3.41 4.80
CA VAL A 32 -2.34 2.81 3.83
C VAL A 32 -0.91 2.85 4.37
N ALA A 33 -0.46 3.99 4.91
CA ALA A 33 0.88 4.11 5.50
C ALA A 33 1.10 3.15 6.68
N SER A 34 0.12 3.01 7.57
CA SER A 34 0.17 2.04 8.69
C SER A 34 0.29 0.60 8.18
N MET A 35 -0.50 0.23 7.18
CA MET A 35 -0.45 -1.12 6.60
C MET A 35 0.91 -1.42 5.96
N VAL A 36 1.52 -0.43 5.30
CA VAL A 36 2.86 -0.56 4.74
C VAL A 36 3.91 -0.71 5.84
N ASP A 37 3.85 0.10 6.90
CA ASP A 37 4.75 0.00 8.05
C ASP A 37 4.69 -1.39 8.70
N ASP A 38 3.48 -1.88 8.97
CA ASP A 38 3.24 -3.20 9.54
C ASP A 38 3.82 -4.32 8.65
N LYS A 39 3.63 -4.22 7.33
CA LYS A 39 4.15 -5.21 6.37
C LYS A 39 5.67 -5.18 6.30
N MET A 40 6.28 -3.99 6.33
CA MET A 40 7.74 -3.84 6.37
C MET A 40 8.32 -4.46 7.65
N ARG A 41 7.68 -4.23 8.81
CA ARG A 41 8.09 -4.84 10.09
C ARG A 41 7.94 -6.36 10.07
N GLU A 42 6.85 -6.87 9.52
CA GLU A 42 6.60 -8.31 9.35
C GLU A 42 7.74 -8.97 8.55
N ILE A 43 8.07 -8.40 7.38
CA ILE A 43 9.11 -8.93 6.49
C ILE A 43 10.49 -8.80 7.14
N SER A 44 10.77 -7.68 7.79
CA SER A 44 12.04 -7.45 8.51
C SER A 44 12.23 -8.46 9.65
N SER A 45 11.19 -8.76 10.43
CA SER A 45 11.26 -9.75 11.51
C SER A 45 11.67 -11.15 11.03
N LYS A 46 11.27 -11.51 9.81
CA LYS A 46 11.60 -12.80 9.17
C LYS A 46 12.97 -12.77 8.48
N ASN A 47 13.48 -11.59 8.13
CA ASN A 47 14.73 -11.42 7.38
C ASN A 47 15.51 -10.19 7.91
N PRO A 48 16.16 -10.31 9.08
CA PRO A 48 16.76 -9.17 9.78
C PRO A 48 18.01 -8.58 9.08
N THR A 49 18.59 -9.29 8.10
CA THR A 49 19.79 -8.84 7.37
C THR A 49 19.47 -8.07 6.08
N LEU A 50 18.19 -7.83 5.77
CA LEU A 50 17.81 -7.08 4.57
C LEU A 50 18.08 -5.58 4.73
N ASP A 51 18.69 -5.00 3.70
CA ASP A 51 18.79 -3.54 3.55
C ASP A 51 17.39 -2.91 3.41
N LEU A 52 17.25 -1.67 3.91
CA LEU A 52 15.98 -0.94 3.92
C LEU A 52 15.38 -0.78 2.51
N ASN A 53 16.20 -0.53 1.49
CA ASN A 53 15.71 -0.38 0.12
C ASN A 53 15.17 -1.70 -0.41
N LYS A 54 15.87 -2.81 -0.14
CA LYS A 54 15.41 -4.16 -0.54
C LYS A 54 14.13 -4.53 0.19
N LEU A 55 14.00 -4.16 1.46
CA LEU A 55 12.78 -4.36 2.25
C LEU A 55 11.59 -3.60 1.67
N ALA A 56 11.79 -2.33 1.31
CA ALA A 56 10.76 -1.50 0.69
C ALA A 56 10.30 -2.07 -0.66
N VAL A 57 11.25 -2.46 -1.52
CA VAL A 57 10.93 -3.08 -2.83
C VAL A 57 10.20 -4.41 -2.64
N LEU A 58 10.65 -5.28 -1.72
CA LEU A 58 9.99 -6.55 -1.44
C LEU A 58 8.57 -6.35 -0.90
N THR A 59 8.37 -5.34 -0.07
CA THR A 59 7.04 -4.94 0.42
C THR A 59 6.13 -4.51 -0.72
N ALA A 60 6.63 -3.68 -1.64
CA ALA A 60 5.89 -3.25 -2.82
C ALA A 60 5.52 -4.43 -3.74
N VAL A 61 6.46 -5.34 -3.99
CA VAL A 61 6.22 -6.56 -4.79
C VAL A 61 5.12 -7.41 -4.18
N ASN A 62 5.17 -7.64 -2.86
CA ASN A 62 4.15 -8.40 -2.15
C ASN A 62 2.77 -7.72 -2.22
N ALA A 63 2.71 -6.40 -2.01
CA ALA A 63 1.46 -5.65 -2.07
C ALA A 63 0.83 -5.70 -3.48
N VAL A 64 1.62 -5.56 -4.53
CA VAL A 64 1.13 -5.63 -5.92
C VAL A 64 0.66 -7.05 -6.26
N ASN A 65 1.38 -8.08 -5.80
CA ASN A 65 0.95 -9.46 -5.99
C ASN A 65 -0.40 -9.75 -5.30
N ASP A 66 -0.60 -9.26 -4.08
CA ASP A 66 -1.86 -9.42 -3.36
C ASP A 66 -3.01 -8.66 -4.05
N TYR A 67 -2.72 -7.47 -4.57
CA TYR A 67 -3.67 -6.71 -5.39
C TYR A 67 -4.08 -7.48 -6.66
N LEU A 68 -3.13 -8.06 -7.38
CA LEU A 68 -3.43 -8.85 -8.58
C LEU A 68 -4.31 -10.06 -8.25
N LYS A 69 -3.98 -10.82 -7.20
CA LYS A 69 -4.81 -11.95 -6.73
C LYS A 69 -6.23 -11.52 -6.36
N LEU A 70 -6.37 -10.37 -5.69
CA LEU A 70 -7.68 -9.83 -5.32
C LEU A 70 -8.48 -9.42 -6.56
N LYS A 71 -7.83 -8.78 -7.54
CA LYS A 71 -8.44 -8.39 -8.81
C LYS A 71 -8.91 -9.62 -9.60
N ASP A 72 -8.06 -10.64 -9.75
CA ASP A 72 -8.42 -11.89 -10.44
C ASP A 72 -9.61 -12.58 -9.76
N ARG A 73 -9.65 -12.56 -8.42
CA ARG A 73 -10.76 -13.11 -7.65
C ARG A 73 -12.05 -12.32 -7.85
N LEU A 74 -11.97 -10.99 -7.91
CA LEU A 74 -13.11 -10.11 -8.19
C LEU A 74 -13.68 -10.41 -9.59
N GLU A 75 -12.83 -10.43 -10.62
CA GLU A 75 -13.23 -10.72 -11.99
C GLU A 75 -13.87 -12.11 -12.12
N TRP A 76 -13.35 -13.10 -11.39
CA TRP A 76 -13.95 -14.44 -11.34
C TRP A 76 -15.35 -14.42 -10.71
N LEU A 77 -15.53 -13.72 -9.59
CA LEU A 77 -16.83 -13.58 -8.91
C LEU A 77 -17.86 -12.84 -9.78
N GLU A 78 -17.45 -11.77 -10.45
CA GLU A 78 -18.33 -11.02 -11.36
C GLU A 78 -18.80 -11.88 -12.54
N ARG A 79 -17.94 -12.77 -13.06
CA ARG A 79 -18.33 -13.72 -14.12
C ARG A 79 -19.29 -14.80 -13.62
N GLU A 80 -19.14 -15.26 -12.38
CA GLU A 80 -20.07 -16.24 -11.78
C GLU A 80 -21.43 -15.62 -11.47
N LEU A 81 -21.49 -14.36 -11.03
CA LEU A 81 -22.75 -13.65 -10.75
C LEU A 81 -23.52 -13.26 -12.02
N ASN A 82 -22.83 -13.07 -13.14
CA ASN A 82 -23.43 -12.72 -14.43
C ASN A 82 -23.77 -13.94 -15.31
N LYS A 83 -23.62 -15.16 -14.78
CA LYS A 83 -24.14 -16.40 -15.39
C LYS A 83 -25.54 -16.71 -14.85
#